data_AF-A0A0U1DIL4-F1
#
_entry.id   AF-A0A0U1DIL4-F1
#
_cell.length_a   1.000
_cell.length_b   1.000
_cell.length_c   1.000
_cell.angle_alpha   90.00
_cell.angle_beta   90.00
_cell.angle_gamma   90.00
#
_symmetry.space_group_name_H-M   'P 1'
#
loop_
_entity.id
_entity.type
_entity.pdbx_description
1 polymer ?
#
loop_
_entity_poly.entity_id
_entity_poly.type
_entity_poly.pdbx_seq_one_letter_code
_entity_poly.pdbx_strand_id
1 'polypeptide(L)'
;MNTATNWRGWAPTGLRIAFGIIFGVDAWLKWQPGFRATFLPNMISTAAAEPHWIAWWFDFVLALERPAPAVFVYIGAVTETLLAFTLVLGVARRVVFVGGALYAMAIWCTADGFGAPYGPGATDIGPGIIYALVFSALLVLLEHGHPSHLTLDAAIVHRFPRWSRVSGPLDHGGVVPRP
;
A
#
# COMPACT_ATOMS: atom_id res chain seq x y z
N MET A 1 23.34 30.78 12.30
CA MET A 1 23.02 29.97 11.12
C MET A 1 23.05 28.51 11.55
N ASN A 2 21.90 27.91 11.88
CA ASN A 2 21.83 26.51 12.33
C ASN A 2 21.32 25.63 11.18
N THR A 3 22.24 25.03 10.45
CA THR A 3 22.01 23.90 9.52
C THR A 3 21.85 22.59 10.30
N ALA A 4 21.02 22.58 11.34
CA ALA A 4 20.46 21.32 11.84
C ALA A 4 19.31 20.99 10.89
N THR A 5 19.62 20.25 9.83
CA THR A 5 18.69 19.82 8.78
C THR A 5 17.34 19.43 9.35
N ASN A 6 16.26 19.98 8.76
CA ASN A 6 14.84 19.74 9.07
C ASN A 6 14.39 18.27 8.84
N TRP A 7 15.27 17.29 9.06
CA TRP A 7 15.09 15.87 8.73
C TRP A 7 13.82 15.29 9.35
N ARG A 8 13.41 15.77 10.53
CA ARG A 8 12.17 15.36 11.20
C ARG A 8 10.90 15.69 10.41
N GLY A 9 10.91 16.79 9.64
CA GLY A 9 9.79 17.15 8.75
C GLY A 9 9.88 16.46 7.38
N TRP A 10 11.08 16.17 6.90
CA TRP A 10 11.25 15.51 5.60
C TRP A 10 11.14 13.99 5.67
N ALA A 11 11.33 13.37 6.83
CA ALA A 11 11.31 11.91 6.98
C ALA A 11 9.98 11.25 6.55
N PRO A 12 8.78 11.71 7.00
CA PRO A 12 7.51 11.11 6.55
C PRO A 12 7.29 11.28 5.05
N THR A 13 7.72 12.42 4.51
CA THR A 13 7.64 12.73 3.07
C THR A 13 8.55 11.82 2.25
N GLY A 14 9.80 11.67 2.68
CA GLY A 14 10.78 10.79 2.05
C GLY A 14 10.33 9.33 2.10
N LEU A 15 9.84 8.86 3.26
CA LEU A 15 9.30 7.51 3.40
C LEU A 15 8.13 7.26 2.44
N ARG A 16 7.15 8.17 2.39
CA ARG A 16 6.01 8.08 1.48
C ARG A 16 6.45 7.99 0.01
N ILE A 17 7.36 8.86 -0.42
CA ILE A 17 7.83 8.88 -1.82
C ILE A 17 8.62 7.62 -2.16
N ALA A 18 9.57 7.23 -1.29
CA ALA A 18 10.35 6.01 -1.48
C ALA A 18 9.44 4.77 -1.57
N PHE A 19 8.43 4.70 -0.70
CA PHE A 19 7.44 3.63 -0.73
C PHE A 19 6.57 3.65 -1.99
N GLY A 20 6.18 4.84 -2.46
CA GLY A 20 5.50 5.00 -3.75
C GLY A 20 6.34 4.54 -4.95
N ILE A 21 7.66 4.76 -4.92
CA ILE A 21 8.57 4.25 -5.95
C ILE A 21 8.64 2.73 -5.91
N ILE A 22 8.71 2.11 -4.72
CA ILE A 22 8.68 0.66 -4.55
C ILE A 22 7.39 0.07 -5.16
N PHE A 23 6.24 0.66 -4.84
CA PHE A 23 4.96 0.29 -5.46
C PHE A 23 4.96 0.50 -6.97
N GLY A 24 5.64 1.53 -7.48
CA GLY A 24 5.77 1.76 -8.92
C GLY A 24 6.55 0.65 -9.64
N VAL A 25 7.62 0.16 -9.01
CA VAL A 25 8.38 -0.99 -9.52
C VAL A 25 7.55 -2.27 -9.46
N ASP A 26 6.87 -2.52 -8.34
CA ASP A 26 5.99 -3.68 -8.18
C ASP A 26 4.83 -3.69 -9.20
N ALA A 27 4.18 -2.55 -9.39
CA ALA A 27 3.15 -2.36 -10.41
C ALA A 27 3.69 -2.65 -11.82
N TRP A 28 4.88 -2.14 -12.15
CA TRP A 28 5.52 -2.40 -13.44
C TRP A 28 5.76 -3.90 -13.67
N LEU A 29 6.16 -4.64 -12.64
CA LEU A 29 6.32 -6.10 -12.71
C LEU A 29 4.99 -6.81 -12.96
N LYS A 30 3.89 -6.35 -12.34
CA LYS A 30 2.54 -6.93 -12.57
C LYS A 30 2.00 -6.71 -13.98
N TRP A 31 2.44 -5.65 -14.65
CA TRP A 31 2.13 -5.44 -16.07
C TRP A 31 2.87 -6.40 -17.01
N GLN A 32 3.91 -7.10 -16.56
CA GLN A 32 4.69 -7.99 -17.41
C GLN A 32 3.93 -9.28 -17.77
N PRO A 33 4.15 -9.83 -18.97
CA PRO A 33 3.52 -11.10 -19.38
C PRO A 33 3.94 -12.27 -18.50
N GLY A 34 5.17 -12.25 -17.96
CA GLY A 34 5.66 -13.27 -17.03
C GLY A 34 4.79 -13.41 -15.78
N PHE A 35 4.42 -12.28 -15.15
CA PHE A 35 3.54 -12.29 -13.98
C PHE A 35 2.16 -12.86 -14.30
N ARG A 36 1.58 -12.50 -15.45
CA ARG A 36 0.28 -13.04 -15.90
C ARG A 36 0.31 -14.54 -16.11
N ALA A 37 1.40 -15.05 -16.69
CA ALA A 37 1.56 -16.47 -16.96
C ALA A 37 1.72 -17.30 -15.67
N THR A 38 2.31 -16.72 -14.62
CA THR A 38 2.61 -17.42 -13.37
C THR A 38 1.63 -17.12 -12.24
N PHE A 39 0.76 -16.11 -12.34
CA PHE A 39 -0.17 -15.72 -11.29
C PHE A 39 -0.98 -16.89 -10.72
N LEU A 40 -1.82 -17.52 -11.53
CA LEU A 40 -2.68 -18.61 -11.06
C LEU A 40 -1.89 -19.87 -10.65
N PRO A 41 -0.86 -20.32 -11.40
CA PRO A 41 0.02 -21.39 -10.93
C PRO A 41 0.65 -21.11 -9.57
N ASN A 42 1.10 -19.87 -9.31
CA ASN A 42 1.66 -19.47 -8.03
C ASN A 42 0.59 -19.51 -6.94
N MET A 43 -0.63 -19.00 -7.19
CA MET A 43 -1.73 -19.07 -6.20
C MET A 43 -2.06 -20.51 -5.81
N ILE A 44 -2.10 -21.44 -6.78
CA ILE A 44 -2.33 -22.85 -6.51
C ILE A 44 -1.18 -23.46 -5.70
N SER A 45 0.07 -23.11 -6.04
CA SER A 45 1.24 -23.57 -5.31
C SER A 45 1.24 -23.06 -3.86
N THR A 46 0.93 -21.78 -3.65
CA THR A 46 0.81 -21.19 -2.31
C THR A 46 -0.24 -21.94 -1.52
N ALA A 47 -1.46 -22.09 -2.06
CA ALA A 47 -2.55 -22.82 -1.40
C ALA A 47 -2.19 -24.28 -1.02
N ALA A 48 -1.42 -24.97 -1.88
CA ALA A 48 -0.98 -26.34 -1.61
C ALA A 48 0.09 -26.44 -0.51
N ALA A 49 0.81 -25.36 -0.23
CA ALA A 49 1.85 -25.29 0.80
C ALA A 49 1.29 -24.97 2.20
N GLU A 50 0.01 -24.59 2.28
CA GLU A 50 -0.63 -24.15 3.51
C GLU A 50 -1.03 -25.31 4.43
N PRO A 51 -1.06 -25.08 5.75
CA PRO A 51 -1.65 -26.03 6.68
C PRO A 51 -3.14 -26.31 6.40
N HIS A 52 -3.55 -27.56 6.57
CA HIS A 52 -4.92 -28.00 6.30
C HIS A 52 -6.02 -27.21 7.04
N TRP A 53 -5.72 -26.62 8.21
CA TRP A 53 -6.70 -25.87 8.99
C TRP A 53 -7.11 -24.53 8.36
N ILE A 54 -6.31 -24.00 7.43
CA ILE A 54 -6.63 -22.78 6.67
C ILE A 54 -6.97 -23.05 5.20
N ALA A 55 -6.97 -24.31 4.77
CA ALA A 55 -7.24 -24.72 3.38
C ALA A 55 -8.56 -24.15 2.85
N TRP A 56 -9.62 -24.10 3.68
CA TRP A 56 -10.93 -23.56 3.31
C TRP A 56 -10.88 -22.10 2.83
N TRP A 57 -9.96 -21.29 3.38
CA TRP A 57 -9.78 -19.89 2.98
C TRP A 57 -9.14 -19.81 1.59
N PHE A 58 -8.10 -20.59 1.35
CA PHE A 58 -7.43 -20.63 0.04
C PHE A 58 -8.29 -21.28 -1.04
N ASP A 59 -9.11 -22.27 -0.69
CA ASP A 59 -10.12 -22.84 -1.58
C ASP A 59 -11.15 -21.78 -1.99
N PHE A 60 -11.59 -20.95 -1.05
CA PHE A 60 -12.48 -19.82 -1.34
C PHE A 60 -11.82 -18.79 -2.28
N VAL A 61 -10.58 -18.39 -1.99
CA VAL A 61 -9.83 -17.44 -2.83
C VAL A 61 -9.65 -18.00 -4.24
N LEU A 62 -9.22 -19.25 -4.37
CA LEU A 62 -9.06 -19.91 -5.66
C LEU A 62 -10.39 -20.06 -6.41
N ALA A 63 -11.50 -20.36 -5.72
CA ALA A 63 -12.83 -20.42 -6.33
C ALA A 63 -13.26 -19.06 -6.89
N LEU A 64 -12.86 -17.96 -6.26
CA LEU A 64 -13.13 -16.60 -6.71
C LEU A 64 -12.28 -16.21 -7.94
N GLU A 65 -10.99 -16.58 -7.95
CA GLU A 65 -10.04 -16.12 -8.98
C GLU A 65 -10.01 -17.00 -10.23
N ARG A 66 -10.14 -18.32 -10.09
CA ARG A 66 -10.02 -19.30 -11.18
C ARG A 66 -10.93 -19.04 -12.39
N PRO A 67 -12.18 -18.55 -12.24
CA PRO A 67 -13.04 -18.27 -13.40
C PRO A 67 -12.48 -17.18 -14.32
N ALA A 68 -11.71 -16.23 -13.77
CA ALA A 68 -11.21 -15.08 -14.51
C ALA A 68 -9.89 -14.54 -13.94
N PRO A 69 -8.78 -15.32 -13.96
CA PRO A 69 -7.53 -14.94 -13.30
C PRO A 69 -6.93 -13.65 -13.87
N ALA A 70 -7.13 -13.40 -15.17
CA ALA A 70 -6.69 -12.17 -15.82
C ALA A 70 -7.30 -10.92 -15.18
N VAL A 71 -8.57 -10.98 -14.75
CA VAL A 71 -9.24 -9.84 -14.10
C VAL A 71 -8.53 -9.48 -12.80
N PHE A 72 -8.19 -10.46 -11.98
CA PHE A 72 -7.48 -10.25 -10.71
C PHE A 72 -6.07 -9.72 -10.91
N VAL A 73 -5.35 -10.22 -11.93
CA VAL A 73 -4.04 -9.67 -12.30
C VAL A 73 -4.14 -8.19 -12.68
N TYR A 74 -5.12 -7.82 -13.51
CA TYR A 74 -5.29 -6.42 -13.90
C TYR A 74 -5.79 -5.54 -12.75
N ILE A 75 -6.65 -6.04 -11.87
CA ILE A 75 -7.07 -5.33 -10.66
C ILE A 75 -5.85 -5.02 -9.79
N GLY A 76 -4.98 -6.00 -9.53
CA GLY A 76 -3.75 -5.80 -8.77
C GLY A 76 -2.82 -4.79 -9.42
N ALA A 77 -2.55 -4.95 -10.73
CA ALA A 77 -1.67 -4.05 -11.48
C ALA A 77 -2.17 -2.60 -11.50
N VAL A 78 -3.47 -2.39 -11.72
CA VAL A 78 -4.10 -1.05 -11.71
C VAL A 78 -4.07 -0.47 -10.30
N THR A 79 -4.43 -1.26 -9.28
CA THR A 79 -4.44 -0.81 -7.88
C THR A 79 -3.07 -0.34 -7.43
N GLU A 80 -2.02 -1.11 -7.70
CA GLU A 80 -0.66 -0.73 -7.34
C GLU A 80 -0.13 0.45 -8.14
N THR A 81 -0.52 0.57 -9.41
CA THR A 81 -0.22 1.76 -10.21
C THR A 81 -0.82 3.01 -9.56
N LEU A 82 -2.09 2.95 -9.16
CA LEU A 82 -2.77 4.05 -8.47
C LEU A 82 -2.14 4.36 -7.11
N LEU A 83 -1.79 3.33 -6.32
CA LEU A 83 -1.08 3.50 -5.06
C LEU A 83 0.29 4.16 -5.28
N ALA A 84 1.07 3.74 -6.27
CA ALA A 84 2.34 4.36 -6.61
C ALA A 84 2.19 5.86 -6.91
N PHE A 85 1.26 6.22 -7.80
CA PHE A 85 1.02 7.62 -8.16
C PHE A 85 0.55 8.45 -6.97
N THR A 86 -0.43 7.96 -6.22
CA THR A 86 -1.00 8.69 -5.07
C THR A 86 0.01 8.82 -3.92
N LEU A 87 0.84 7.80 -3.70
CA LEU A 87 1.95 7.84 -2.75
C LEU A 87 3.01 8.84 -3.18
N VAL A 88 3.44 8.87 -4.43
CA VAL A 88 4.46 9.84 -4.89
C VAL A 88 3.91 11.27 -4.83
N LEU A 89 2.71 11.51 -5.35
CA LEU A 89 2.12 12.84 -5.45
C LEU A 89 1.51 13.36 -4.14
N GLY A 90 1.16 12.48 -3.21
CA GLY A 90 0.58 12.85 -1.91
C GLY A 90 -0.85 13.35 -2.07
N VAL A 91 -1.67 12.53 -2.72
CA VAL A 91 -3.09 12.79 -3.00
C VAL A 91 -3.93 11.81 -2.19
N ALA A 92 -5.03 12.28 -1.62
CA ALA A 92 -6.00 11.47 -0.88
C ALA A 92 -5.36 10.62 0.23
N ARG A 93 -4.33 11.17 0.91
CA ARG A 93 -3.40 10.40 1.74
C ARG A 93 -4.07 9.52 2.78
N ARG A 94 -5.05 10.04 3.54
CA ARG A 94 -5.76 9.25 4.56
C ARG A 94 -6.42 8.01 3.95
N VAL A 95 -7.18 8.18 2.86
CA VAL A 95 -7.84 7.07 2.18
C VAL A 95 -6.83 6.12 1.55
N VAL A 96 -5.76 6.65 0.95
CA VAL A 96 -4.69 5.85 0.34
C VAL A 96 -3.95 5.01 1.38
N PHE A 97 -3.69 5.55 2.57
CA PHE A 97 -3.01 4.80 3.62
C PHE A 97 -3.89 3.72 4.22
N VAL A 98 -5.18 4.01 4.49
CA VAL A 98 -6.13 2.99 4.94
C VAL A 98 -6.34 1.91 3.88
N GLY A 99 -6.65 2.33 2.65
CA GLY A 99 -6.89 1.43 1.53
C GLY A 99 -5.66 0.60 1.17
N GLY A 100 -4.47 1.22 1.16
CA GLY A 100 -3.20 0.54 0.94
C GLY A 100 -2.88 -0.49 2.02
N ALA A 101 -3.15 -0.19 3.30
CA ALA A 101 -2.98 -1.16 4.38
C ALA A 101 -3.91 -2.38 4.22
N LEU A 102 -5.17 -2.14 3.88
CA LEU A 102 -6.16 -3.21 3.63
C LEU A 102 -5.79 -4.04 2.38
N TYR A 103 -5.36 -3.38 1.31
CA TYR A 103 -4.89 -4.05 0.10
C TYR A 103 -3.66 -4.92 0.37
N ALA A 104 -2.66 -4.38 1.08
CA ALA A 104 -1.47 -5.13 1.45
C ALA A 104 -1.78 -6.31 2.36
N MET A 105 -2.74 -6.17 3.28
CA MET A 105 -3.22 -7.27 4.11
C MET A 105 -3.94 -8.34 3.28
N ALA A 106 -4.75 -7.93 2.29
CA ALA A 106 -5.43 -8.85 1.39
C ALA A 106 -4.43 -9.65 0.54
N ILE A 107 -3.39 -9.00 0.00
CA ILE A 107 -2.29 -9.69 -0.69
C ILE A 107 -1.56 -10.65 0.25
N TRP A 108 -1.28 -10.21 1.47
CA TRP A 108 -0.57 -11.05 2.44
C TRP A 108 -1.34 -12.32 2.80
N CYS A 109 -2.65 -12.23 3.01
CA CYS A 109 -3.48 -13.39 3.34
C CYS A 109 -3.89 -14.25 2.14
N THR A 110 -3.51 -13.86 0.92
CA THR A 110 -3.82 -14.58 -0.32
C THR A 110 -2.54 -14.99 -1.03
N ALA A 111 -1.94 -14.06 -1.78
CA ALA A 111 -0.82 -14.33 -2.64
C ALA A 111 0.46 -14.72 -1.89
N ASP A 112 0.72 -14.07 -0.75
CA ASP A 112 1.90 -14.38 0.07
C ASP A 112 1.68 -15.57 1.01
N GLY A 113 0.46 -16.11 1.11
CA GLY A 113 0.19 -17.27 1.98
C GLY A 113 0.49 -17.03 3.45
N PHE A 114 0.25 -15.81 3.97
CA PHE A 114 0.70 -15.41 5.32
C PHE A 114 2.23 -15.52 5.54
N GLY A 115 3.04 -15.65 4.48
CA GLY A 115 4.47 -15.95 4.53
C GLY A 115 4.83 -17.43 4.51
N ALA A 116 3.86 -18.33 4.25
CA ALA A 116 4.11 -19.75 4.09
C ALA A 116 4.92 -20.06 2.80
N PRO A 117 5.60 -21.22 2.71
CA PRO A 117 5.64 -22.33 3.69
C PRO A 117 6.56 -22.09 4.89
N TYR A 118 6.06 -22.42 6.09
CA TYR A 118 6.82 -22.38 7.34
C TYR A 118 7.63 -23.66 7.56
N GLY A 119 8.63 -23.89 6.70
CA GLY A 119 9.56 -25.01 6.81
C GLY A 119 10.81 -24.70 7.66
N PRO A 120 11.61 -25.72 8.04
CA PRO A 120 12.93 -25.48 8.63
C PRO A 120 13.77 -24.57 7.73
N GLY A 121 14.25 -23.45 8.28
CA GLY A 121 15.01 -22.44 7.53
C GLY A 121 14.16 -21.37 6.84
N ALA A 122 12.83 -21.40 6.96
CA ALA A 122 11.98 -20.30 6.53
C ALA A 122 12.24 -19.04 7.37
N THR A 123 12.55 -17.93 6.70
CA THR A 123 12.85 -16.63 7.32
C THR A 123 12.04 -15.48 6.74
N ASP A 124 11.28 -15.74 5.68
CA ASP A 124 10.46 -14.75 5.00
C ASP A 124 9.02 -14.80 5.51
N ILE A 125 8.47 -13.65 5.86
CA ILE A 125 7.07 -13.49 6.32
C ILE A 125 6.19 -12.86 5.24
N GLY A 126 6.75 -12.61 4.05
CA GLY A 126 6.09 -11.95 2.94
C GLY A 126 6.17 -10.41 3.02
N PRO A 127 6.23 -9.73 1.87
CA PRO A 127 6.26 -8.27 1.82
C PRO A 127 4.92 -7.62 2.23
N GLY A 128 3.78 -8.29 2.02
CA GLY A 128 2.46 -7.69 2.24
C GLY A 128 2.24 -7.20 3.67
N ILE A 129 2.65 -7.95 4.69
CA ILE A 129 2.51 -7.52 6.09
C ILE A 129 3.39 -6.31 6.41
N ILE A 130 4.61 -6.25 5.85
CA ILE A 130 5.52 -5.12 6.02
C ILE A 130 4.90 -3.87 5.39
N TYR A 131 4.31 -4.01 4.19
CA TYR A 131 3.64 -2.90 3.51
C TYR A 131 2.43 -2.39 4.30
N ALA A 132 1.63 -3.29 4.88
CA ALA A 132 0.51 -2.92 5.74
C ALA A 132 0.98 -2.12 6.98
N LEU A 133 2.10 -2.50 7.59
CA LEU A 133 2.70 -1.77 8.70
C LEU A 133 3.23 -0.39 8.28
N VAL A 134 3.87 -0.28 7.12
CA VAL A 134 4.35 1.01 6.59
C VAL A 134 3.18 1.95 6.30
N PHE A 135 2.12 1.46 5.65
CA PHE A 135 0.90 2.25 5.44
C PHE A 135 0.26 2.71 6.76
N SER A 136 0.20 1.82 7.76
CA SER A 136 -0.31 2.14 9.10
C SER A 136 0.55 3.20 9.80
N ALA A 137 1.88 3.10 9.70
CA ALA A 137 2.80 4.09 10.24
C ALA A 137 2.62 5.46 9.56
N LEU A 138 2.49 5.49 8.23
CA LEU A 138 2.20 6.72 7.47
C LEU A 138 0.85 7.33 7.88
N LEU A 139 -0.16 6.51 8.13
CA LEU A 139 -1.46 6.95 8.65
C LEU A 139 -1.33 7.56 10.04
N VAL A 140 -0.63 6.91 10.97
CA VAL A 140 -0.40 7.44 12.32
C VAL A 140 0.34 8.78 12.24
N LEU A 141 1.39 8.88 11.43
CA LEU A 141 2.14 10.13 11.25
C LEU A 141 1.27 11.26 10.68
N LEU A 142 0.39 10.94 9.74
CA LEU A 142 -0.59 11.89 9.18
C LEU A 142 -1.56 12.39 10.25
N GLU A 143 -2.15 11.49 11.03
CA GLU A 143 -3.16 11.85 12.04
C GLU A 143 -2.54 12.60 13.24
N HIS A 144 -1.25 12.41 13.51
CA HIS A 144 -0.51 13.17 14.54
C HIS A 144 0.03 14.52 14.04
N GLY A 145 -0.29 14.92 12.80
CA GLY A 145 0.06 16.23 12.26
C GLY A 145 1.56 16.44 12.02
N HIS A 146 2.32 15.36 11.77
CA HIS A 146 3.72 15.49 11.38
C HIS A 146 3.85 16.27 10.07
N PRO A 147 4.84 17.18 9.95
CA PRO A 147 5.03 17.96 8.74
C PRO A 147 5.19 17.04 7.52
N SER A 148 4.44 17.34 6.48
CA SER A 148 4.39 16.62 5.23
C SER A 148 4.57 17.61 4.09
N HIS A 149 5.77 17.60 3.53
CA HIS A 149 6.11 18.44 2.40
C HIS A 149 5.68 17.74 1.10
N LEU A 150 5.53 18.52 0.02
CA LEU A 150 5.26 18.01 -1.33
C LEU A 150 3.99 17.15 -1.43
N THR A 151 2.85 17.67 -0.97
CA THR A 151 1.55 17.02 -1.13
C THR A 151 0.64 17.86 -2.03
N LEU A 152 0.03 17.21 -3.02
CA LEU A 152 -1.01 17.86 -3.83
C LEU A 152 -2.30 18.09 -3.02
N ASP A 153 -2.52 17.34 -1.94
CA ASP A 153 -3.64 17.55 -1.03
C ASP A 153 -3.75 19.00 -0.53
N ALA A 154 -2.62 19.65 -0.21
CA ALA A 154 -2.62 21.04 0.24
C ALA A 154 -3.16 22.01 -0.84
N ALA A 155 -2.77 21.80 -2.10
CA ALA A 155 -3.26 22.59 -3.22
C ALA A 155 -4.75 22.31 -3.52
N ILE A 156 -5.19 21.06 -3.39
CA ILE A 156 -6.57 20.65 -3.65
C ILE A 156 -7.51 21.19 -2.57
N VAL A 157 -7.13 21.11 -1.28
CA VAL A 157 -7.98 21.61 -0.18
C VAL A 157 -8.18 23.13 -0.27
N HIS A 158 -7.17 23.88 -0.73
CA HIS A 158 -7.32 25.32 -0.97
C HIS A 158 -8.45 25.63 -1.97
N ARG A 159 -8.65 24.78 -2.98
CA ARG A 159 -9.72 24.93 -3.97
C ARG A 159 -11.05 24.27 -3.56
N PHE A 160 -10.97 23.17 -2.81
CA PHE A 160 -12.10 22.32 -2.39
C PHE A 160 -11.99 21.91 -0.91
N PRO A 161 -12.53 22.70 0.03
CA PRO A 161 -12.36 22.47 1.47
C PRO A 161 -12.88 21.10 1.98
N ARG A 162 -13.85 20.50 1.28
CA ARG A 162 -14.40 19.17 1.61
C ARG A 162 -13.39 18.03 1.38
N TRP A 163 -12.31 18.26 0.61
CA TRP A 163 -11.25 17.29 0.35
C TRP A 163 -10.48 16.90 1.62
N SER A 164 -10.53 17.72 2.66
CA SER A 164 -9.96 17.45 3.99
C SER A 164 -10.42 16.12 4.60
N ARG A 165 -11.63 15.64 4.26
CA ARG A 165 -12.14 14.33 4.71
C ARG A 165 -11.36 13.16 4.10
N VAL A 166 -10.84 13.34 2.89
CA VAL A 166 -10.15 12.32 2.10
C VAL A 166 -8.63 12.41 2.28
N SER A 167 -8.09 13.63 2.39
CA SER A 167 -6.66 13.86 2.61
C SER A 167 -6.22 13.64 4.06
N GLY A 168 -7.14 13.76 5.03
CA GLY A 168 -6.80 13.85 6.45
C GLY A 168 -6.44 15.29 6.87
N PRO A 169 -5.98 15.47 8.13
CA PRO A 169 -5.58 16.77 8.64
C PRO A 169 -4.53 17.43 7.75
N LEU A 170 -4.67 18.74 7.51
CA LEU A 170 -3.59 19.54 6.93
C LEU A 170 -2.64 19.98 8.03
N ASP A 171 -1.34 19.89 7.76
CA ASP A 171 -0.30 20.30 8.69
C ASP A 171 -0.54 21.74 9.16
N HIS A 172 -0.38 21.98 10.46
CA HIS A 172 -0.64 23.29 11.10
C HIS A 172 0.31 24.43 10.68
N GLY A 173 1.01 24.30 9.55
CA GLY A 173 1.88 25.34 8.97
C GLY A 173 1.18 26.30 8.00
N GLY A 174 -0.09 26.05 7.65
CA GLY A 174 -0.91 26.96 6.86
C GLY A 174 -2.08 27.47 7.67
N VAL A 175 -2.05 28.76 8.01
CA VAL A 175 -3.09 29.51 8.74
C VAL A 175 -4.49 29.09 8.31
N VAL A 176 -5.24 28.48 9.23
CA VAL A 176 -6.71 28.55 9.19
C VAL A 176 -7.09 29.65 10.18
N PRO A 177 -7.59 30.82 9.74
CA PRO A 177 -8.23 31.74 10.67
C PRO A 177 -9.48 31.01 11.20
N ARG A 178 -9.53 30.79 12.51
CA ARG A 178 -10.79 30.41 13.15
C ARG A 178 -11.71 31.65 13.17
N PRO A 179 -13.02 31.48 12.94
CA PRO A 179 -13.99 32.55 13.14
C PRO A 179 -14.06 32.99 14.61
#